data_AF-A0A9P9R793-F1
#
_entry.id   AF-A0A9P9R793-F1
#
_cell.length_a   1.000
_cell.length_b   1.000
_cell.length_c   1.000
_cell.angle_alpha   90.00
_cell.angle_beta   90.00
_cell.angle_gamma   90.00
#
_symmetry.space_group_name_H-M   'P 1'
#
loop_
_entity.id
_entity.type
_entity.pdbx_description
1 polymer ?
#
loop_
_entity_poly.entity_id
_entity_poly.type
_entity_poly.pdbx_seq_one_letter_code
_entity_poly.pdbx_strand_id
1 'polypeptide(L)'
;MKPNYFLPVLAAAGIDALPLSSSLTADESTFGMCFSNSDCSGSTPICYDYTSTCVGCVVSGNCGGLTPICDTDTLTCVACISSDDCPGLNDLCDPITLRCVGCISNAECSGSTPVCDPDSRVCVAGVTSPTEEPLEEPIEEAVNETQEQPADEAVEEPEDDALEQPLGEPHPILDDPSDSDLPPPTTDADVPPPDHPLTPDL
;
A
#
# COMPACT_ATOMS: atom_id res chain seq x y z
N MET A 1 -44.62 42.16 10.02
CA MET A 1 -43.55 42.44 11.00
C MET A 1 -42.29 41.68 10.59
N LYS A 2 -41.23 42.39 10.19
CA LYS A 2 -39.90 41.85 9.86
C LYS A 2 -38.88 42.73 10.60
N PRO A 3 -37.95 42.20 11.40
CA PRO A 3 -37.04 43.04 12.16
C PRO A 3 -35.97 43.63 11.22
N ASN A 4 -35.90 44.97 11.24
CA ASN A 4 -34.81 45.77 10.70
C ASN A 4 -33.60 45.59 11.63
N TYR A 5 -32.47 45.12 11.10
CA TYR A 5 -31.20 45.25 11.79
C TYR A 5 -30.29 46.21 11.02
N PHE A 6 -29.94 47.27 11.73
CA PHE A 6 -29.10 48.39 11.38
C PHE A 6 -27.70 47.95 10.95
N LEU A 7 -27.23 48.51 9.84
CA LEU A 7 -25.82 48.62 9.48
C LEU A 7 -25.13 49.64 10.40
N PRO A 8 -23.92 49.37 10.93
CA PRO A 8 -23.03 50.43 11.37
C PRO A 8 -22.14 50.89 10.19
N VAL A 9 -22.13 52.20 10.03
CA VAL A 9 -21.37 52.98 9.07
C VAL A 9 -19.86 52.91 9.34
N LEU A 10 -19.10 52.86 8.25
CA LEU A 10 -17.64 52.88 8.16
C LEU A 10 -16.98 53.94 9.05
N ALA A 11 -15.92 53.54 9.76
CA ALA A 11 -14.80 54.41 10.10
C ALA A 11 -13.57 53.93 9.33
N ALA A 12 -13.14 54.73 8.36
CA ALA A 12 -11.93 54.52 7.57
C ALA A 12 -10.70 55.05 8.34
N ALA A 13 -9.69 54.21 8.50
CA ALA A 13 -8.31 54.62 8.70
C ALA A 13 -7.46 53.81 7.72
N GLY A 14 -6.74 54.51 6.85
CA GLY A 14 -5.97 53.94 5.76
C GLY A 14 -4.78 53.13 6.25
N ILE A 15 -4.62 51.94 5.65
CA ILE A 15 -3.32 51.33 5.41
C ILE A 15 -3.23 51.05 3.91
N ASP A 16 -2.15 51.55 3.33
CA ASP A 16 -1.77 51.37 1.94
C ASP A 16 -1.61 49.88 1.58
N ALA A 17 -2.16 49.53 0.40
CA ALA A 17 -1.66 48.52 -0.53
C ALA A 17 -1.01 47.25 0.06
N LEU A 18 -1.85 46.30 0.48
CA LEU A 18 -1.60 44.90 0.18
C LEU A 18 -2.66 44.48 -0.85
N PRO A 19 -2.29 43.85 -1.98
CA PRO A 19 -3.28 43.19 -2.81
C PRO A 19 -3.81 42.01 -1.99
N LEU A 20 -4.88 42.22 -1.24
CA LEU A 20 -5.84 41.16 -0.99
C LEU A 20 -6.45 40.86 -2.36
N SER A 21 -5.68 40.10 -3.16
CA SER A 21 -6.12 39.57 -4.44
C SER A 21 -7.50 38.98 -4.20
N SER A 22 -8.48 39.63 -4.80
CA SER A 22 -9.86 39.21 -4.82
C SER A 22 -10.01 38.01 -5.74
N SER A 23 -9.27 36.94 -5.47
CA SER A 23 -9.51 35.61 -6.03
C SER A 23 -10.52 34.90 -5.13
N LEU A 24 -11.72 35.45 -5.03
CA LEU A 24 -12.91 34.67 -4.69
C LEU A 24 -13.46 34.08 -6.00
N THR A 25 -12.61 33.39 -6.74
CA THR A 25 -13.04 32.37 -7.69
C THR A 25 -13.10 31.10 -6.87
N ALA A 26 -14.32 30.61 -6.59
CA ALA A 26 -14.60 29.32 -5.93
C ALA A 26 -13.36 28.50 -5.54
N ASP A 27 -12.76 28.82 -4.40
CA ASP A 27 -11.72 27.99 -3.79
C ASP A 27 -12.13 27.79 -2.33
N GLU A 28 -13.24 27.07 -2.16
CA GLU A 28 -13.56 26.37 -0.91
C GLU A 28 -12.66 25.12 -0.74
N SER A 29 -11.52 25.06 -1.45
CA SER A 29 -10.50 24.03 -1.32
C SER A 29 -9.34 24.47 -0.43
N THR A 30 -9.56 25.45 0.47
CA THR A 30 -8.56 25.87 1.46
C THR A 30 -8.37 24.85 2.61
N PHE A 31 -9.16 23.76 2.65
CA PHE A 31 -8.97 22.68 3.63
C PHE A 31 -8.68 21.30 2.99
N GLY A 32 -8.43 21.21 1.68
CA GLY A 32 -8.20 19.92 1.01
C GLY A 32 -9.40 18.98 1.03
N MET A 33 -10.60 19.50 1.31
CA MET A 33 -11.85 18.77 1.27
C MET A 33 -12.56 18.95 -0.06
N CYS A 34 -13.36 17.95 -0.43
CA CYS A 34 -14.26 18.00 -1.58
C CYS A 34 -15.72 17.99 -1.11
N PHE A 35 -16.61 18.59 -1.91
CA PHE A 35 -18.06 18.54 -1.71
C PHE A 35 -18.78 17.92 -2.92
N SER A 36 -18.04 17.67 -4.00
CA SER A 36 -18.51 17.11 -5.25
C SER A 36 -17.33 16.53 -6.05
N ASN A 37 -17.61 15.63 -7.00
CA ASN A 37 -16.58 15.10 -7.89
C ASN A 37 -15.91 16.18 -8.76
N SER A 38 -16.56 17.34 -8.98
CA SER A 38 -15.96 18.46 -9.72
C SER A 38 -14.83 19.15 -8.97
N ASP A 39 -14.74 18.96 -7.65
CA ASP A 39 -13.64 19.47 -6.83
C ASP A 39 -12.41 18.56 -6.92
N CYS A 40 -12.57 17.37 -7.52
CA CYS A 40 -11.58 16.32 -7.62
C CYS A 40 -11.07 16.18 -9.07
N SER A 41 -9.79 15.82 -9.23
CA SER A 41 -9.18 15.71 -10.56
C SER A 41 -7.99 14.75 -10.56
N GLY A 42 -7.50 14.40 -11.77
CA GLY A 42 -6.37 13.50 -11.92
C GLY A 42 -6.69 12.07 -11.49
N SER A 43 -5.79 11.46 -10.72
CA SER A 43 -5.90 10.07 -10.27
C SER A 43 -6.91 9.84 -9.14
N THR A 44 -7.48 10.90 -8.57
CA THR A 44 -8.48 10.84 -7.51
C THR A 44 -9.73 11.63 -7.89
N PRO A 45 -10.52 11.19 -8.89
CA PRO A 45 -11.62 11.97 -9.45
C PRO A 45 -12.93 11.91 -8.63
N ILE A 46 -12.99 11.12 -7.57
CA ILE A 46 -14.22 10.88 -6.81
C ILE A 46 -14.15 11.57 -5.46
N CYS A 47 -15.17 12.34 -5.10
CA CYS A 47 -15.32 12.84 -3.76
C CYS A 47 -15.95 11.78 -2.85
N TYR A 48 -15.22 11.36 -1.81
CA TYR A 48 -15.75 10.41 -0.84
C TYR A 48 -16.45 11.14 0.30
N ASP A 49 -17.78 11.13 0.29
CA ASP A 49 -18.61 11.92 1.21
C ASP A 49 -18.33 11.67 2.70
N TYR A 50 -17.90 10.45 3.06
CA TYR A 50 -17.67 10.08 4.46
C TYR A 50 -16.48 10.83 5.08
N THR A 51 -15.42 11.02 4.32
CA THR A 51 -14.19 11.71 4.76
C THR A 51 -14.03 13.08 4.12
N SER A 52 -14.89 13.44 3.16
CA SER A 52 -14.77 14.63 2.32
C SER A 52 -13.41 14.72 1.62
N THR A 53 -12.84 13.59 1.19
CA THR A 53 -11.53 13.53 0.50
C THR A 53 -11.67 13.02 -0.93
N CYS A 54 -10.84 13.52 -1.84
CA CYS A 54 -10.75 12.97 -3.19
C CYS A 54 -10.04 11.61 -3.20
N VAL A 55 -10.70 10.59 -3.74
CA VAL A 55 -10.22 9.21 -3.83
C VAL A 55 -10.28 8.69 -5.27
N GLY A 56 -9.63 7.56 -5.54
CA GLY A 56 -9.64 6.94 -6.86
C GLY A 56 -11.02 6.41 -7.24
N CYS A 57 -11.70 5.76 -6.29
CA CYS A 57 -13.00 5.15 -6.49
C CYS A 57 -13.71 4.86 -5.17
N VAL A 58 -15.02 4.63 -5.25
CA VAL A 58 -15.83 4.00 -4.17
C VAL A 58 -16.56 2.75 -4.64
N VAL A 59 -16.65 2.56 -5.96
CA VAL A 59 -17.22 1.38 -6.62
C VAL A 59 -16.45 1.09 -7.91
N SER A 60 -16.40 -0.16 -8.37
CA SER A 60 -15.67 -0.54 -9.60
C SER A 60 -16.15 0.20 -10.85
N GLY A 61 -17.39 0.71 -10.88
CA GLY A 61 -17.88 1.56 -11.96
C GLY A 61 -17.18 2.92 -12.09
N ASN A 62 -16.40 3.35 -11.10
CA ASN A 62 -15.55 4.54 -11.19
C ASN A 62 -14.20 4.25 -11.88
N CYS A 63 -13.86 2.97 -12.01
CA CYS A 63 -12.59 2.49 -12.51
C CYS A 63 -12.68 2.09 -13.99
N GLY A 64 -11.53 1.94 -14.65
CA GLY A 64 -11.49 1.61 -16.07
C GLY A 64 -10.08 1.34 -16.58
N GLY A 65 -9.98 1.01 -17.88
CA GLY A 65 -8.70 0.69 -18.51
C GLY A 65 -8.06 -0.56 -17.90
N LEU A 66 -6.79 -0.46 -17.50
CA LEU A 66 -6.01 -1.57 -16.92
C LEU A 66 -6.29 -1.81 -15.43
N THR A 67 -7.07 -0.94 -14.80
CA THR A 67 -7.44 -1.03 -13.38
C THR A 67 -8.95 -0.93 -13.26
N PRO A 68 -9.72 -1.98 -13.61
CA PRO A 68 -11.18 -1.92 -13.69
C PRO A 68 -11.89 -2.12 -12.33
N ILE A 69 -11.17 -2.48 -11.27
CA ILE A 69 -11.76 -2.85 -9.98
C ILE A 69 -11.45 -1.78 -8.95
N CYS A 70 -12.43 -1.47 -8.09
CA CYS A 70 -12.20 -0.62 -6.94
C CYS A 70 -11.86 -1.46 -5.71
N ASP A 71 -10.66 -1.28 -5.18
CA ASP A 71 -10.32 -1.74 -3.83
C ASP A 71 -10.97 -0.77 -2.83
N THR A 72 -12.01 -1.24 -2.13
CA THR A 72 -12.77 -0.44 -1.18
C THR A 72 -12.06 -0.21 0.15
N ASP A 73 -11.01 -0.99 0.46
CA ASP A 73 -10.22 -0.79 1.68
C ASP A 73 -9.24 0.38 1.50
N THR A 74 -8.68 0.52 0.30
CA THR A 74 -7.74 1.61 -0.03
C THR A 74 -8.37 2.75 -0.83
N LEU A 75 -9.59 2.57 -1.36
CA LEU A 75 -10.31 3.51 -2.24
C LEU A 75 -9.54 3.85 -3.53
N THR A 76 -8.85 2.85 -4.08
CA THR A 76 -8.04 2.98 -5.30
C THR A 76 -8.45 1.98 -6.38
N CYS A 77 -8.28 2.37 -7.64
CA CYS A 77 -8.52 1.46 -8.76
C CYS A 77 -7.33 0.53 -8.95
N VAL A 78 -7.59 -0.77 -8.94
CA VAL A 78 -6.62 -1.86 -9.05
C VAL A 78 -6.96 -2.77 -10.21
N ALA A 79 -6.01 -3.61 -10.63
CA ALA A 79 -6.25 -4.55 -11.74
C ALA A 79 -7.09 -5.75 -11.28
N CYS A 80 -6.89 -6.20 -10.03
CA CYS A 80 -7.53 -7.39 -9.46
C CYS A 80 -7.54 -7.32 -7.94
N ILE A 81 -8.47 -8.05 -7.31
CA ILE A 81 -8.47 -8.35 -5.87
C ILE A 81 -8.30 -9.87 -5.66
N SER A 82 -8.72 -10.65 -6.65
CA SER A 82 -8.61 -12.10 -6.69
C SER A 82 -8.15 -12.58 -8.07
N SER A 83 -7.65 -13.81 -8.16
CA SER A 83 -7.24 -14.38 -9.46
C SER A 83 -8.40 -14.52 -10.46
N ASP A 84 -9.65 -14.58 -10.00
CA ASP A 84 -10.84 -14.61 -10.88
C ASP A 84 -11.02 -13.31 -11.69
N ASP A 85 -10.42 -12.21 -11.22
CA ASP A 85 -10.43 -10.91 -11.89
C ASP A 85 -9.44 -10.83 -13.06
N CYS A 86 -8.57 -11.84 -13.20
CA CYS A 86 -7.46 -11.87 -14.13
C CYS A 86 -7.70 -12.88 -15.27
N PRO A 87 -8.48 -12.54 -16.31
CA PRO A 87 -8.67 -13.45 -17.42
C PRO A 87 -7.46 -13.44 -18.37
N GLY A 88 -6.95 -14.61 -18.74
CA GLY A 88 -6.00 -14.78 -19.85
C GLY A 88 -4.67 -15.40 -19.43
N LEU A 89 -3.57 -14.89 -19.98
CA LEU A 89 -2.21 -15.43 -19.76
C LEU A 89 -1.59 -15.01 -18.42
N ASN A 90 -2.08 -13.91 -17.84
CA ASN A 90 -1.72 -13.45 -16.52
C ASN A 90 -2.92 -13.72 -15.62
N ASP A 91 -3.08 -14.96 -15.17
CA ASP A 91 -4.29 -15.46 -14.50
C ASP A 91 -4.21 -15.40 -12.96
N LEU A 92 -3.10 -14.89 -12.42
CA LEU A 92 -2.90 -14.76 -10.99
C LEU A 92 -2.97 -13.30 -10.56
N CYS A 93 -3.70 -13.02 -9.49
CA CYS A 93 -3.61 -11.72 -8.85
C CYS A 93 -2.47 -11.71 -7.83
N ASP A 94 -1.47 -10.84 -8.03
CA ASP A 94 -0.44 -10.63 -7.02
C ASP A 94 -1.05 -9.88 -5.83
N PRO A 95 -1.13 -10.48 -4.63
CA PRO A 95 -1.78 -9.87 -3.48
C PRO A 95 -1.04 -8.65 -2.92
N ILE A 96 0.22 -8.42 -3.32
CA ILE A 96 1.02 -7.28 -2.89
C ILE A 96 0.83 -6.10 -3.83
N THR A 97 0.89 -6.35 -5.14
CA THR A 97 0.85 -5.28 -6.15
C THR A 97 -0.54 -5.05 -6.75
N LEU A 98 -1.50 -5.95 -6.48
CA LEU A 98 -2.87 -5.94 -7.00
C LEU A 98 -2.90 -5.84 -8.53
N ARG A 99 -1.98 -6.58 -9.17
CA ARG A 99 -1.80 -6.70 -10.62
C ARG A 99 -1.95 -8.14 -11.05
N CYS A 100 -2.52 -8.33 -12.23
CA CYS A 100 -2.55 -9.62 -12.89
C CYS A 100 -1.14 -9.99 -13.40
N VAL A 101 -0.62 -11.10 -12.93
CA VAL A 101 0.71 -11.64 -13.21
C VAL A 101 0.61 -13.08 -13.73
N GLY A 102 1.69 -13.56 -14.38
CA GLY A 102 1.75 -14.94 -14.87
C GLY A 102 2.26 -15.94 -13.83
N CYS A 103 2.95 -15.47 -12.79
CA CYS A 103 3.42 -16.30 -11.69
C CYS A 103 3.73 -15.46 -10.44
N ILE A 104 3.62 -16.08 -9.26
CA ILE A 104 4.03 -15.50 -7.98
C ILE A 104 5.26 -16.25 -7.43
N SER A 105 5.33 -17.55 -7.72
CA SER A 105 6.38 -18.47 -7.33
C SER A 105 6.66 -19.48 -8.45
N ASN A 106 7.67 -20.33 -8.26
CA ASN A 106 7.96 -21.40 -9.22
C ASN A 106 6.86 -22.48 -9.27
N ALA A 107 5.94 -22.54 -8.29
CA ALA A 107 4.89 -23.54 -8.25
C ALA A 107 3.86 -23.36 -9.38
N GLU A 108 3.68 -22.12 -9.85
CA GLU A 108 2.78 -21.78 -10.96
C GLU A 108 3.46 -21.99 -12.33
N CYS A 109 4.78 -22.20 -12.35
CA CYS A 109 5.56 -22.36 -13.58
C CYS A 109 5.84 -23.83 -13.89
N SER A 110 5.77 -24.21 -15.16
CA SER A 110 5.98 -25.60 -15.58
C SER A 110 6.52 -25.72 -17.01
N GLY A 111 6.90 -26.95 -17.41
CA GLY A 111 7.41 -27.23 -18.75
C GLY A 111 8.75 -26.59 -19.03
N SER A 112 8.89 -25.93 -20.19
CA SER A 112 10.14 -25.29 -20.63
C SER A 112 10.46 -23.98 -19.91
N THR A 113 9.52 -23.46 -19.12
CA THR A 113 9.68 -22.23 -18.33
C THR A 113 9.33 -22.51 -16.85
N PRO A 114 10.17 -23.26 -16.10
CA PRO A 114 9.85 -23.70 -14.75
C PRO A 114 10.17 -22.67 -13.65
N VAL A 115 10.76 -21.52 -13.98
CA VAL A 115 11.19 -20.51 -13.00
C VAL A 115 10.33 -19.27 -13.13
N CYS A 116 9.79 -18.78 -12.01
CA CYS A 116 9.14 -17.48 -11.96
C CYS A 116 10.19 -16.40 -11.76
N ASP A 117 10.30 -15.48 -12.71
CA ASP A 117 11.15 -14.31 -12.58
C ASP A 117 10.49 -13.29 -11.63
N PRO A 118 11.16 -12.90 -10.52
CA PRO A 118 10.53 -12.07 -9.49
C PRO A 118 10.29 -10.62 -9.94
N ASP A 119 11.04 -10.13 -10.93
CA ASP A 119 10.96 -8.75 -11.40
C ASP A 119 9.87 -8.57 -12.45
N SER A 120 9.83 -9.47 -13.43
CA SER A 120 8.88 -9.44 -14.55
C SER A 120 7.57 -10.17 -14.25
N ARG A 121 7.55 -11.05 -13.24
CA ARG A 121 6.39 -11.87 -12.84
C ARG A 121 5.88 -12.77 -13.96
N VAL A 122 6.81 -13.28 -14.76
CA VAL A 122 6.57 -14.18 -15.89
C VAL A 122 7.41 -15.44 -15.71
N CYS A 123 6.87 -16.60 -16.11
CA CYS A 123 7.63 -17.84 -16.14
C CYS A 123 8.69 -17.81 -17.25
N VAL A 124 9.94 -18.03 -16.87
CA VAL A 124 11.11 -18.07 -17.75
C VAL A 124 11.78 -19.43 -17.71
N ALA A 125 12.60 -19.71 -18.74
CA ALA A 125 13.45 -20.88 -18.73
C ALA A 125 14.37 -20.81 -17.51
N GLY A 126 14.48 -21.92 -16.78
CA GLY A 126 15.44 -22.00 -15.69
C GLY A 126 16.82 -21.76 -16.27
N VAL A 127 17.49 -20.68 -15.83
CA VAL A 127 18.90 -20.56 -16.08
C VAL A 127 19.53 -21.75 -15.36
N THR A 128 19.92 -22.78 -16.11
CA THR A 128 21.09 -23.53 -15.71
C THR A 128 22.15 -22.44 -15.70
N SER A 129 22.40 -21.84 -14.54
CA SER A 129 23.55 -20.96 -14.38
C SER A 129 24.68 -21.70 -15.08
N PRO A 130 25.30 -21.16 -16.14
CA PRO A 130 26.63 -21.65 -16.42
C PRO A 130 27.33 -21.44 -15.09
N THR A 131 27.89 -22.53 -14.59
CA THR A 131 28.90 -22.55 -13.54
C THR A 131 29.54 -21.17 -13.49
N GLU A 132 29.50 -20.50 -12.34
CA GLU A 132 30.48 -19.45 -12.09
C GLU A 132 31.82 -20.08 -12.45
N GLU A 133 32.29 -19.82 -13.66
CA GLU A 133 33.65 -20.11 -14.08
C GLU A 133 34.41 -19.09 -13.25
N PRO A 134 35.10 -19.51 -12.17
CA PRO A 134 35.93 -18.57 -11.46
C PRO A 134 36.97 -18.17 -12.50
N LEU A 135 37.16 -16.87 -12.69
CA LEU A 135 38.33 -16.36 -13.39
C LEU A 135 39.56 -16.71 -12.54
N GLU A 136 39.97 -17.98 -12.55
CA GLU A 136 41.31 -18.39 -12.16
C GLU A 136 42.24 -18.06 -13.33
N GLU A 137 42.86 -16.89 -13.28
CA GLU A 137 44.21 -16.75 -13.81
C GLU A 137 45.17 -16.56 -12.62
N PRO A 138 46.10 -17.51 -12.38
CA PRO A 138 47.14 -17.33 -11.39
C PRO A 138 48.48 -16.92 -12.02
N ILE A 139 49.33 -16.39 -11.12
CA ILE A 139 50.79 -16.25 -11.07
C ILE A 139 51.51 -14.94 -11.47
N GLU A 140 51.84 -14.19 -10.40
CA GLU A 140 53.16 -13.70 -9.96
C GLU A 140 53.94 -12.69 -10.82
N GLU A 141 54.21 -11.51 -10.23
CA GLU A 141 55.60 -11.07 -10.08
C GLU A 141 55.79 -10.26 -8.79
N ALA A 142 56.42 -10.91 -7.81
CA ALA A 142 56.92 -10.28 -6.60
C ALA A 142 58.19 -9.48 -6.89
N VAL A 143 58.22 -8.20 -6.48
CA VAL A 143 59.47 -7.54 -6.09
C VAL A 143 59.27 -6.84 -4.76
N ASN A 144 60.09 -7.32 -3.83
CA ASN A 144 60.32 -6.98 -2.44
C ASN A 144 60.82 -5.53 -2.23
N GLU A 145 60.84 -5.14 -0.95
CA GLU A 145 61.56 -4.02 -0.30
C GLU A 145 60.72 -2.74 -0.10
N THR A 146 60.61 -2.12 1.08
CA THR A 146 61.12 -2.40 2.43
C THR A 146 60.26 -1.62 3.43
N GLN A 147 60.09 -2.17 4.62
CA GLN A 147 59.41 -1.58 5.76
C GLN A 147 60.10 -0.30 6.23
N GLU A 148 59.33 0.77 6.46
CA GLU A 148 59.71 1.80 7.42
C GLU A 148 58.44 2.30 8.15
N GLN A 149 58.22 1.77 9.35
CA GLN A 149 57.37 2.40 10.35
C GLN A 149 58.07 3.67 10.86
N PRO A 150 57.29 4.70 11.21
CA PRO A 150 57.57 5.38 12.47
C PRO A 150 56.39 5.28 13.42
N ALA A 151 56.78 5.19 14.68
CA ALA A 151 55.96 5.12 15.87
C ALA A 151 55.29 6.47 16.21
N ASP A 152 54.35 6.35 17.15
CA ASP A 152 53.87 7.37 18.09
C ASP A 152 53.14 8.60 17.55
N GLU A 153 51.85 8.69 17.86
CA GLU A 153 51.43 9.69 18.85
C GLU A 153 50.11 9.26 19.49
N ALA A 154 50.12 9.18 20.81
CA ALA A 154 48.97 8.97 21.67
C ALA A 154 47.93 10.10 21.51
N VAL A 155 46.65 9.75 21.45
CA VAL A 155 45.56 10.70 21.71
C VAL A 155 44.59 10.04 22.69
N GLU A 156 44.84 10.37 23.95
CA GLU A 156 43.93 10.56 25.09
C GLU A 156 42.49 10.05 24.96
N GLU A 157 42.14 9.16 25.90
CA GLU A 157 40.77 8.85 26.31
C GLU A 157 40.08 10.09 26.90
N PRO A 158 38.76 10.19 26.72
CA PRO A 158 37.91 10.66 27.81
C PRO A 158 36.98 9.53 28.23
N GLU A 159 37.20 9.11 29.47
CA GLU A 159 36.24 8.53 30.39
C GLU A 159 34.96 9.39 30.47
N ASP A 160 33.84 8.86 29.97
CA ASP A 160 32.51 9.40 30.30
C ASP A 160 31.50 8.25 30.47
N ASP A 161 31.19 8.05 31.74
CA ASP A 161 29.92 7.62 32.33
C ASP A 161 29.20 6.37 31.80
N ALA A 162 29.35 5.33 32.60
CA ALA A 162 28.42 4.24 32.77
C ALA A 162 26.99 4.74 33.08
N LEU A 163 26.14 4.77 32.06
CA LEU A 163 24.70 4.67 32.27
C LEU A 163 24.37 3.21 32.57
N GLU A 164 24.35 2.89 33.86
CA GLU A 164 23.59 1.76 34.39
C GLU A 164 22.17 1.80 33.82
N GLN A 165 21.85 0.85 32.95
CA GLN A 165 20.46 0.48 32.72
C GLN A 165 20.08 -0.49 33.84
N PRO A 166 19.20 -0.11 34.78
CA PRO A 166 18.70 -1.06 35.76
C PRO A 166 17.95 -2.16 35.03
N LEU A 167 18.33 -3.41 35.33
CA LEU A 167 17.57 -4.61 35.01
C LEU A 167 16.10 -4.38 35.39
N GLY A 168 15.27 -4.11 34.38
CA GLY A 168 13.82 -4.08 34.55
C GLY A 168 13.36 -5.42 35.08
N GLU A 169 12.66 -5.39 36.20
CA GLU A 169 12.00 -6.52 36.83
C GLU A 169 11.30 -7.43 35.79
N PRO A 170 11.27 -8.75 36.03
CA PRO A 170 10.49 -9.66 35.20
C PRO A 170 9.02 -9.27 35.29
N HIS A 171 8.43 -8.96 34.14
CA HIS A 171 6.98 -8.78 34.02
C HIS A 171 6.27 -10.02 34.57
N PRO A 172 5.24 -9.87 35.42
CA PRO A 172 4.42 -10.99 35.83
C PRO A 172 3.76 -11.57 34.58
N ILE A 173 4.03 -12.84 34.33
CA ILE A 173 3.26 -13.68 33.44
C ILE A 173 1.85 -13.67 34.03
N LEU A 174 0.95 -12.88 33.45
CA LEU A 174 -0.47 -13.09 33.65
C LEU A 174 -0.76 -14.41 32.95
N ASP A 175 -0.82 -15.46 33.75
CA ASP A 175 -1.68 -16.61 33.46
C ASP A 175 -3.04 -16.04 33.04
N ASP A 176 -3.39 -16.18 31.77
CA ASP A 176 -4.76 -16.03 31.30
C ASP A 176 -5.40 -17.44 31.33
N PRO A 177 -6.29 -17.71 32.30
CA PRO A 177 -7.07 -18.92 32.31
C PRO A 177 -8.38 -18.64 31.58
N SER A 178 -8.52 -19.04 30.33
CA SER A 178 -9.82 -19.27 29.68
C SER A 178 -9.68 -20.08 28.38
N ASP A 179 -9.15 -21.29 28.52
CA ASP A 179 -9.59 -22.42 27.70
C ASP A 179 -11.00 -22.80 28.18
N SER A 180 -12.03 -22.36 27.45
CA SER A 180 -13.41 -22.83 27.64
C SER A 180 -14.20 -22.69 26.34
N ASP A 181 -14.40 -23.85 25.71
CA ASP A 181 -15.60 -24.24 24.95
C ASP A 181 -15.89 -23.53 23.61
N LEU A 182 -15.18 -23.94 22.56
CA LEU A 182 -15.76 -23.97 21.21
C LEU A 182 -16.50 -25.30 21.00
N PRO A 183 -17.83 -25.31 20.77
CA PRO A 183 -18.54 -26.53 20.37
C PRO A 183 -18.09 -26.99 18.95
N PRO A 184 -18.18 -28.29 18.63
CA PRO A 184 -17.77 -28.80 17.33
C PRO A 184 -18.65 -28.22 16.20
N PRO A 185 -18.12 -28.10 14.96
CA PRO A 185 -18.95 -27.71 13.83
C PRO A 185 -20.01 -28.78 13.59
N THR A 186 -21.27 -28.44 13.82
CA THR A 186 -22.40 -29.24 13.37
C THR A 186 -22.44 -29.17 11.85
N THR A 187 -22.07 -30.27 11.20
CA THR A 187 -22.47 -30.57 9.83
C THR A 187 -23.98 -30.82 9.82
N ASP A 188 -24.76 -29.86 9.34
CA ASP A 188 -26.19 -30.02 9.07
C ASP A 188 -26.52 -29.07 7.90
N ALA A 189 -26.60 -29.48 6.64
CA ALA A 189 -27.39 -30.57 6.07
C ALA A 189 -28.90 -30.45 6.31
N ASP A 190 -29.47 -29.24 6.25
CA ASP A 190 -30.90 -29.07 5.94
C ASP A 190 -31.17 -27.72 5.27
N VAL A 191 -30.94 -27.67 3.95
CA VAL A 191 -31.55 -26.64 3.08
C VAL A 191 -32.76 -27.32 2.42
N PRO A 192 -34.00 -26.94 2.76
CA PRO A 192 -35.17 -27.44 2.04
C PRO A 192 -35.15 -26.95 0.58
N PRO A 193 -35.59 -27.78 -0.38
CA PRO A 193 -35.59 -27.40 -1.79
C PRO A 193 -36.55 -26.22 -2.04
N PRO A 194 -36.25 -25.33 -3.00
CA PRO A 194 -37.16 -24.24 -3.34
C PRO A 194 -38.46 -24.79 -3.94
N ASP A 195 -39.58 -24.39 -3.36
CA ASP A 195 -40.93 -24.60 -3.88
C ASP A 195 -41.00 -24.31 -5.38
N HIS A 196 -41.35 -25.32 -6.17
CA HIS A 196 -41.79 -25.15 -7.54
C HIS A 196 -43.18 -24.49 -7.56
N PRO A 197 -43.37 -23.32 -8.19
CA PRO A 197 -44.71 -22.81 -8.42
C PRO A 197 -45.42 -23.66 -9.48
N LEU A 198 -46.62 -24.10 -9.10
CA LEU A 198 -47.59 -24.81 -9.91
C LEU A 198 -47.90 -24.07 -11.22
N THR A 199 -48.04 -24.85 -12.29
CA THR A 199 -48.58 -24.48 -13.61
C THR A 199 -49.90 -23.69 -13.49
N PRO A 200 -50.20 -22.75 -14.41
CA PRO A 200 -51.57 -22.32 -14.63
C PRO A 200 -52.27 -23.29 -15.59
N ASP A 201 -53.35 -23.90 -15.13
CA ASP A 201 -54.39 -24.50 -15.98
C ASP A 201 -55.47 -23.42 -16.21
N LEU A 202 -55.80 -23.20 -17.49
CA LEU A 202 -56.89 -22.36 -18.06
C LEU A 202 -56.68 -20.83 -18.16
#